data_AF-A0A4R5VIV9-F1
#
_entry.id   AF-A0A4R5VIV9-F1
#
_cell.length_a   1.000
_cell.length_b   1.000
_cell.length_c   1.000
_cell.angle_alpha   90.00
_cell.angle_beta   90.00
_cell.angle_gamma   90.00
#
_symmetry.space_group_name_H-M   'P 1'
#
loop_
_entity.id
_entity.type
_entity.pdbx_description
1 polymer ?
#
loop_
_entity_poly.entity_id
_entity_poly.type
_entity_poly.pdbx_seq_one_letter_code
_entity_poly.pdbx_strand_id
1 'polypeptide(L)'
;MKKMISIIAVLFSVSFLFSSTALAHITNEKNIYDDIQFSKVQEQIVILRTIGALAAPEGVNLFKPQEKLTRAELAYYIATFDHLADDTAKEEVFEKAALQKKRIISLDGNATYQDVDQAFFGGKAPDSHKSSELTHEDYVRYLSRFLTEKVDGKTLYDLAGAANGPTGTISDVKIIKEGTEDQYVITIEGMNYKINPHGKVLYGPVDLQSWGGKKVDHSILVTHDGEKVIGLIVSAKGQFADDQLVNDHSSMGTHSITSKGEEKPFPFVPMAGGGIVVILFAWIFVVNRSNKKKRKEFLQ
;
A
#
# COMPACT_ATOMS: atom_id res chain seq x y z
N MET A 1 29.49 -35.18 -11.71
CA MET A 1 28.04 -34.86 -11.68
C MET A 1 27.50 -34.70 -10.26
N LYS A 2 27.69 -35.65 -9.33
CA LYS A 2 27.18 -35.54 -7.94
C LYS A 2 27.58 -34.26 -7.19
N LYS A 3 28.81 -33.76 -7.35
CA LYS A 3 29.29 -32.52 -6.70
C LYS A 3 28.70 -31.22 -7.26
N MET A 4 28.22 -31.23 -8.51
CA MET A 4 27.59 -30.06 -9.15
C MET A 4 26.12 -29.90 -8.72
N ILE A 5 25.45 -31.04 -8.47
CA ILE A 5 24.07 -31.09 -7.98
C ILE A 5 23.98 -30.54 -6.55
N SER A 6 24.97 -30.82 -5.68
CA SER A 6 24.98 -30.28 -4.31
C SER A 6 25.18 -28.76 -4.24
N ILE A 7 25.94 -28.15 -5.16
CA ILE A 7 26.15 -26.70 -5.16
C ILE A 7 24.90 -25.96 -5.65
N ILE A 8 24.20 -26.51 -6.65
CA ILE A 8 22.92 -25.96 -7.13
C ILE A 8 21.83 -26.09 -6.05
N ALA A 9 21.79 -27.21 -5.31
CA ALA A 9 20.84 -27.39 -4.21
C ALA A 9 21.05 -26.40 -3.06
N VAL A 10 22.31 -26.06 -2.73
CA VAL A 10 22.64 -25.06 -1.70
C VAL A 10 22.36 -23.63 -2.16
N LEU A 11 22.59 -23.31 -3.45
CA LEU A 11 22.21 -22.00 -4.00
C LEU A 11 20.69 -21.82 -4.08
N PHE A 12 19.94 -22.89 -4.37
CA PHE A 12 18.47 -22.85 -4.42
C PHE A 12 17.85 -22.72 -3.02
N SER A 13 18.48 -23.26 -1.97
CA SER A 13 18.00 -23.11 -0.59
C SER A 13 18.29 -21.74 0.02
N VAL A 14 19.35 -21.05 -0.41
CA VAL A 14 19.65 -19.68 0.05
C VAL A 14 18.68 -18.65 -0.54
N SER A 15 18.18 -18.86 -1.76
CA SER A 15 17.18 -17.96 -2.38
C SER A 15 15.80 -18.01 -1.71
N PHE A 16 15.48 -19.08 -0.97
CA PHE A 16 14.21 -19.21 -0.26
C PHE A 16 14.20 -18.46 1.09
N LEU A 17 15.36 -18.03 1.60
CA LEU A 17 15.50 -17.38 2.90
C LEU A 17 15.31 -15.84 2.87
N PHE A 18 15.05 -15.27 1.70
CA PHE A 18 14.82 -13.83 1.53
C PHE A 18 13.41 -13.54 1.02
N SER A 19 12.39 -14.15 1.64
CA SER A 19 11.03 -13.66 1.47
C SER A 19 10.96 -12.29 2.15
N SER A 20 10.89 -11.22 1.36
CA SER A 20 10.67 -9.87 1.88
C SER A 20 9.32 -9.84 2.58
N THR A 21 9.32 -9.62 3.89
CA THR A 21 8.10 -9.33 4.64
C THR A 21 7.58 -7.98 4.16
N ALA A 22 6.45 -7.98 3.45
CA ALA A 22 5.70 -6.75 3.26
C ALA A 22 5.15 -6.36 4.62
N LEU A 23 5.59 -5.22 5.15
CA LEU A 23 5.05 -4.67 6.38
C LEU A 23 3.69 -4.06 6.04
N ALA A 24 2.71 -4.13 6.95
CA ALA A 24 1.48 -3.34 6.79
C ALA A 24 1.84 -1.86 6.56
N HIS A 25 1.53 -1.36 5.36
CA HIS A 25 1.83 -0.01 4.91
C HIS A 25 0.69 0.93 5.31
N ILE A 26 0.61 1.19 6.62
CA ILE A 26 -0.32 2.19 7.15
C ILE A 26 0.10 3.58 6.64
N THR A 27 -0.84 4.32 6.09
CA THR A 27 -0.63 5.68 5.55
C THR A 27 -1.57 6.67 6.22
N ASN A 28 -1.21 7.95 6.20
CA ASN A 28 -2.03 9.05 6.72
C ASN A 28 -2.07 10.22 5.73
N GLU A 29 -2.74 11.30 6.10
CA GLU A 29 -2.86 12.50 5.27
C GLU A 29 -1.51 13.19 4.95
N LYS A 30 -0.43 12.85 5.67
CA LYS A 30 0.90 13.44 5.50
C LYS A 30 1.78 12.67 4.53
N ASN A 31 1.55 11.37 4.36
CA ASN A 31 2.43 10.49 3.56
C ASN A 31 1.70 9.65 2.50
N ILE A 32 0.37 9.74 2.38
CA ILE A 32 -0.37 9.06 1.31
C ILE A 32 -0.04 9.64 -0.09
N TYR A 33 0.29 10.93 -0.15
CA TYR A 33 0.76 11.66 -1.32
C TYR A 33 1.61 12.86 -0.87
N ASP A 34 2.65 13.20 -1.62
CA ASP A 34 3.61 14.25 -1.23
C ASP A 34 3.05 15.68 -1.39
N ASP A 35 1.99 15.86 -2.18
CA ASP A 35 1.49 17.17 -2.63
C ASP A 35 0.07 17.53 -2.17
N ILE A 36 -0.56 16.71 -1.30
CA ILE A 36 -1.94 16.96 -0.86
C ILE A 36 -2.07 17.87 0.35
N GLN A 37 -0.95 18.26 0.99
CA GLN A 37 -0.94 19.10 2.19
C GLN A 37 -1.61 20.49 2.01
N PHE A 38 -1.70 20.97 0.77
CA PHE A 38 -2.36 22.24 0.44
C PHE A 38 -3.76 22.06 -0.18
N SER A 39 -4.19 20.81 -0.41
CA SER A 39 -5.50 20.55 -0.98
C SER A 39 -6.60 20.72 0.08
N LYS A 40 -7.70 21.36 -0.33
CA LYS A 40 -8.87 21.56 0.56
C LYS A 40 -9.67 20.29 0.81
N VAL A 41 -9.36 19.21 0.10
CA VAL A 41 -10.05 17.92 0.18
C VAL A 41 -9.13 16.78 0.66
N GLN A 42 -8.06 17.12 1.38
CA GLN A 42 -7.06 16.17 1.88
C GLN A 42 -7.68 14.97 2.62
N GLU A 43 -8.64 15.23 3.52
CA GLU A 43 -9.32 14.19 4.29
C GLU A 43 -10.13 13.26 3.39
N GLN A 44 -10.82 13.84 2.41
CA GLN A 44 -11.64 13.12 1.44
C GLN A 44 -10.78 12.25 0.52
N ILE A 45 -9.57 12.70 0.16
CA ILE A 45 -8.60 11.86 -0.57
C ILE A 45 -8.33 10.58 0.23
N VAL A 46 -8.02 10.68 1.52
CA VAL A 46 -7.75 9.51 2.37
C VAL A 46 -8.98 8.60 2.44
N ILE A 47 -10.18 9.15 2.61
CA ILE A 47 -11.43 8.37 2.66
C ILE A 47 -11.69 7.64 1.33
N LEU A 48 -11.59 8.32 0.19
CA LEU A 48 -11.82 7.71 -1.13
C LEU A 48 -10.76 6.64 -1.44
N ARG A 49 -9.51 6.83 -0.98
CA ARG A 49 -8.45 5.80 -1.03
C ARG A 49 -8.80 4.60 -0.16
N THR A 50 -9.39 4.79 1.02
CA THR A 50 -9.84 3.69 1.89
C THR A 50 -10.87 2.80 1.21
N ILE A 51 -11.87 3.41 0.56
CA ILE A 51 -13.00 2.68 -0.02
C ILE A 51 -12.77 2.27 -1.48
N GLY A 52 -11.56 2.45 -2.00
CA GLY A 52 -11.18 2.08 -3.37
C GLY A 52 -11.73 2.99 -4.47
N ALA A 53 -12.47 4.05 -4.13
CA ALA A 53 -13.02 5.00 -5.11
C ALA A 53 -11.97 5.95 -5.69
N LEU A 54 -10.76 5.96 -5.13
CA LEU A 54 -9.58 6.58 -5.69
C LEU A 54 -8.45 5.53 -5.73
N ALA A 55 -8.15 5.01 -6.92
CA ALA A 55 -7.03 4.07 -7.06
C ALA A 55 -5.70 4.83 -7.09
N ALA A 56 -4.60 4.16 -6.76
CA ALA A 56 -3.26 4.70 -6.97
C ALA A 56 -2.49 3.67 -7.77
N PRO A 57 -2.07 4.02 -8.98
CA PRO A 57 -1.12 3.20 -9.72
C PRO A 57 0.15 3.01 -8.89
N GLU A 58 0.79 1.84 -9.01
CA GLU A 58 2.03 1.56 -8.31
C GLU A 58 3.11 2.60 -8.67
N GLY A 59 3.84 3.07 -7.66
CA GLY A 59 4.94 4.02 -7.82
C GLY A 59 4.52 5.48 -8.04
N VAL A 60 3.23 5.80 -7.97
CA VAL A 60 2.73 7.18 -8.02
C VAL A 60 2.64 7.78 -6.61
N ASN A 61 3.47 8.79 -6.33
CA ASN A 61 3.51 9.48 -5.03
C ASN A 61 2.86 10.87 -5.05
N LEU A 62 2.45 11.36 -6.22
CA LEU A 62 1.81 12.67 -6.39
C LEU A 62 0.33 12.51 -6.77
N PHE A 63 -0.54 13.25 -6.10
CA PHE A 63 -1.97 13.30 -6.40
C PHE A 63 -2.30 14.35 -7.47
N LYS A 64 -1.50 15.41 -7.56
CA LYS A 64 -1.61 16.51 -8.53
C LYS A 64 -2.99 17.18 -8.53
N PRO A 65 -3.42 17.82 -7.42
CA PRO A 65 -4.78 18.29 -7.23
C PRO A 65 -5.34 19.18 -8.36
N GLN A 66 -4.48 19.98 -9.00
CA GLN A 66 -4.87 20.97 -10.02
C GLN A 66 -4.75 20.46 -11.46
N GLU A 67 -4.16 19.28 -11.69
CA GLU A 67 -4.13 18.68 -13.02
C GLU A 67 -5.51 18.12 -13.39
N LYS A 68 -5.84 18.16 -14.68
CA LYS A 68 -7.07 17.58 -15.22
C LYS A 68 -7.05 16.07 -15.04
N LEU A 69 -8.16 15.51 -14.55
CA LEU A 69 -8.35 14.07 -14.54
C LEU A 69 -8.61 13.60 -15.98
N THR A 70 -7.90 12.59 -16.44
CA THR A 70 -8.12 11.97 -17.74
C THR A 70 -9.22 10.91 -17.68
N ARG A 71 -9.86 10.60 -18.81
CA ARG A 71 -10.81 9.48 -18.86
C ARG A 71 -10.13 8.12 -18.66
N ALA A 72 -8.85 8.00 -19.02
CA ALA A 72 -8.05 6.82 -18.76
C ALA A 72 -7.86 6.58 -17.25
N GLU A 73 -7.45 7.60 -16.51
CA GLU A 73 -7.34 7.52 -15.03
C GLU A 73 -8.69 7.19 -14.38
N LEU A 74 -9.77 7.84 -14.82
CA LEU A 74 -11.11 7.53 -14.31
C LEU A 74 -11.54 6.09 -14.63
N ALA A 75 -11.18 5.58 -15.82
CA ALA A 75 -11.44 4.20 -16.21
C ALA A 75 -10.67 3.21 -15.32
N TYR A 76 -9.41 3.51 -15.00
CA TYR A 76 -8.64 2.74 -14.02
C TYR A 76 -9.32 2.77 -12.65
N TYR A 77 -9.69 3.95 -12.14
CA TYR A 77 -10.32 4.08 -10.82
C TYR A 77 -11.60 3.25 -10.70
N ILE A 78 -12.50 3.36 -11.68
CA ILE A 78 -13.78 2.62 -11.60
C ILE A 78 -13.59 1.12 -11.80
N ALA A 79 -12.64 0.70 -12.65
CA ALA A 79 -12.37 -0.71 -12.84
C ALA A 79 -11.73 -1.36 -11.60
N THR A 80 -10.86 -0.63 -10.89
CA THR A 80 -10.34 -1.07 -9.59
C THR A 80 -11.46 -1.14 -8.55
N PHE A 81 -12.31 -0.11 -8.48
CA PHE A 81 -13.43 -0.05 -7.53
C PHE A 81 -14.43 -1.21 -7.70
N ASP A 82 -14.73 -1.60 -8.94
CA ASP A 82 -15.63 -2.71 -9.25
C ASP A 82 -14.93 -4.09 -9.30
N HIS A 83 -13.61 -4.16 -9.06
CA HIS A 83 -12.79 -5.37 -9.22
C HIS A 83 -12.94 -6.04 -10.60
N LEU A 84 -12.83 -5.26 -11.68
CA LEU A 84 -13.06 -5.76 -13.06
C LEU A 84 -11.89 -6.56 -13.65
N ALA A 85 -10.74 -6.58 -13.00
CA ALA A 85 -9.56 -7.35 -13.37
C ALA A 85 -8.80 -7.80 -12.11
N ASP A 86 -7.87 -8.75 -12.27
CA ASP A 86 -7.00 -9.18 -11.18
C ASP A 86 -6.11 -8.03 -10.70
N ASP A 87 -5.88 -7.93 -9.39
CA ASP A 87 -5.11 -6.82 -8.78
C ASP A 87 -3.65 -6.71 -9.27
N THR A 88 -3.12 -7.78 -9.87
CA THR A 88 -1.77 -7.83 -10.47
C THR A 88 -1.74 -7.45 -11.95
N ALA A 89 -2.91 -7.18 -12.55
CA ALA A 89 -3.00 -6.79 -13.94
C ALA A 89 -2.47 -5.37 -14.14
N LYS A 90 -1.99 -5.11 -15.36
CA LYS A 90 -1.56 -3.76 -15.74
C LYS A 90 -2.77 -2.83 -15.89
N GLU A 91 -2.53 -1.54 -15.72
CA GLU A 91 -3.53 -0.46 -15.84
C GLU A 91 -4.36 -0.56 -17.13
N GLU A 92 -3.74 -0.87 -18.27
CA GLU A 92 -4.45 -0.95 -19.56
C GLU A 92 -5.48 -2.09 -19.62
N VAL A 93 -5.36 -3.10 -18.75
CA VAL A 93 -6.35 -4.18 -18.63
C VAL A 93 -7.60 -3.67 -17.91
N PHE A 94 -7.41 -2.90 -16.84
CA PHE A 94 -8.48 -2.26 -16.09
C PHE A 94 -9.25 -1.25 -16.97
N GLU A 95 -8.53 -0.38 -17.67
CA GLU A 95 -9.13 0.60 -18.60
C GLU A 95 -10.01 -0.06 -19.67
N LYS A 96 -9.51 -1.13 -20.29
CA LYS A 96 -10.27 -1.91 -21.28
C LYS A 96 -11.50 -2.56 -20.66
N ALA A 97 -11.39 -3.07 -19.44
CA ALA A 97 -12.52 -3.67 -18.73
C ALA A 97 -13.61 -2.62 -18.43
N ALA A 98 -13.25 -1.40 -18.02
CA ALA A 98 -14.19 -0.30 -17.82
C ALA A 98 -14.96 0.06 -19.11
N LEU A 99 -14.28 0.13 -20.26
CA LEU A 99 -14.91 0.34 -21.56
C LEU A 99 -15.88 -0.80 -21.91
N GLN A 100 -15.44 -2.05 -21.77
CA GLN A 100 -16.26 -3.22 -22.09
C GLN A 100 -17.53 -3.30 -21.22
N LYS A 101 -17.42 -2.91 -19.95
CA LYS A 101 -18.54 -2.82 -19.02
C LYS A 101 -19.35 -1.54 -19.17
N LYS A 102 -19.00 -0.66 -20.12
CA LYS A 102 -19.66 0.63 -20.40
C LYS A 102 -19.72 1.54 -19.16
N ARG A 103 -18.72 1.43 -18.28
CA ARG A 103 -18.54 2.37 -17.16
C ARG A 103 -17.99 3.71 -17.66
N ILE A 104 -17.20 3.67 -18.73
CA ILE A 104 -16.69 4.84 -19.47
C ILE A 104 -16.94 4.60 -20.96
N ILE A 105 -17.09 5.69 -21.73
CA ILE A 105 -17.44 5.65 -23.17
C ILE A 105 -16.19 5.75 -24.07
N SER A 106 -15.15 6.48 -23.63
CA SER A 106 -13.87 6.63 -24.33
C SER A 106 -12.75 6.86 -23.33
N LEU A 107 -11.52 6.45 -23.66
CA LEU A 107 -10.31 6.74 -22.87
C LEU A 107 -9.66 8.08 -23.25
N ASP A 108 -10.06 8.65 -24.39
CA ASP A 108 -9.42 9.84 -24.93
C ASP A 108 -9.88 11.12 -24.20
N GLY A 109 -8.92 11.97 -23.85
CA GLY A 109 -9.15 13.30 -23.31
C GLY A 109 -9.46 13.35 -21.81
N ASN A 110 -9.90 14.52 -21.35
CA ASN A 110 -10.16 14.79 -19.94
C ASN A 110 -11.56 14.29 -19.53
N ALA A 111 -11.67 13.81 -18.30
CA ALA A 111 -12.91 13.41 -17.67
C ALA A 111 -13.77 14.61 -17.30
N THR A 112 -15.08 14.41 -17.39
CA THR A 112 -16.13 15.39 -17.05
C THR A 112 -17.00 14.90 -15.92
N TYR A 113 -17.80 15.78 -15.30
CA TYR A 113 -18.73 15.38 -14.24
C TYR A 113 -19.70 14.28 -14.71
N GLN A 114 -20.11 14.31 -15.98
CA GLN A 114 -20.93 13.26 -16.59
C GLN A 114 -20.16 11.93 -16.72
N ASP A 115 -18.86 11.96 -17.02
CA ASP A 115 -18.06 10.74 -17.05
C ASP A 115 -17.99 10.09 -15.65
N VAL A 116 -17.83 10.89 -14.59
CA VAL A 116 -17.81 10.40 -13.20
C VAL A 116 -19.18 9.85 -12.76
N ASP A 117 -20.26 10.55 -13.10
CA ASP A 117 -21.64 10.09 -12.84
C ASP A 117 -21.94 8.77 -13.58
N GLN A 118 -21.58 8.69 -14.86
CA GLN A 118 -21.70 7.45 -15.63
C GLN A 118 -20.89 6.31 -14.99
N ALA A 119 -19.66 6.60 -14.57
CA ALA A 119 -18.77 5.61 -13.99
C ALA A 119 -19.31 5.04 -12.67
N PHE A 120 -19.70 5.87 -11.72
CA PHE A 120 -20.06 5.40 -10.37
C PHE A 120 -21.56 5.15 -10.17
N PHE A 121 -22.41 5.86 -10.91
CA PHE A 121 -23.86 5.88 -10.65
C PHE A 121 -24.71 5.57 -11.89
N GLY A 122 -24.07 5.28 -13.03
CA GLY A 122 -24.76 4.99 -14.28
C GLY A 122 -25.58 6.16 -14.82
N GLY A 123 -25.14 7.40 -14.56
CA GLY A 123 -25.78 8.61 -15.08
C GLY A 123 -27.00 9.08 -14.28
N LYS A 124 -27.11 8.66 -13.01
CA LYS A 124 -28.27 8.90 -12.15
C LYS A 124 -28.03 9.92 -11.04
N ALA A 125 -26.81 10.45 -10.90
CA ALA A 125 -26.50 11.41 -9.86
C ALA A 125 -27.23 12.76 -10.08
N PRO A 126 -27.67 13.44 -9.01
CA PRO A 126 -28.28 14.77 -9.08
C PRO A 126 -27.24 15.85 -9.46
N ASP A 127 -27.67 16.87 -10.19
CA ASP A 127 -26.87 18.04 -10.61
C ASP A 127 -25.63 17.74 -11.44
N SER A 128 -25.90 17.39 -12.67
CA SER A 128 -24.89 17.22 -13.69
C SER A 128 -24.59 18.57 -14.37
N HIS A 129 -23.56 19.28 -13.94
CA HIS A 129 -22.87 20.25 -14.80
C HIS A 129 -22.13 19.47 -15.91
N LYS A 130 -22.92 18.86 -16.80
CA LYS A 130 -22.64 17.57 -17.48
C LYS A 130 -21.26 17.49 -18.12
N SER A 131 -20.84 18.50 -18.87
CA SER A 131 -19.68 18.37 -19.77
C SER A 131 -18.42 19.11 -19.33
N SER A 132 -18.40 19.77 -18.17
CA SER A 132 -17.20 20.48 -17.72
C SER A 132 -16.11 19.50 -17.27
N GLU A 133 -14.88 19.72 -17.74
CA GLU A 133 -13.72 18.94 -17.34
C GLU A 133 -13.32 19.23 -15.89
N LEU A 134 -13.01 18.19 -15.14
CA LEU A 134 -12.61 18.27 -13.73
C LEU A 134 -11.10 18.13 -13.53
N THR A 135 -10.60 18.78 -12.49
CA THR A 135 -9.31 18.44 -11.90
C THR A 135 -9.42 17.22 -10.98
N HIS A 136 -8.28 16.68 -10.54
CA HIS A 136 -8.24 15.66 -9.48
C HIS A 136 -8.92 16.15 -8.18
N GLU A 137 -8.75 17.43 -7.82
CA GLU A 137 -9.43 18.00 -6.65
C GLU A 137 -10.95 18.09 -6.85
N ASP A 138 -11.39 18.50 -8.03
CA ASP A 138 -12.81 18.58 -8.37
C ASP A 138 -13.47 17.19 -8.37
N TYR A 139 -12.76 16.16 -8.85
CA TYR A 139 -13.18 14.75 -8.76
C TYR A 139 -13.49 14.36 -7.32
N VAL A 140 -12.52 14.53 -6.42
CA VAL A 140 -12.66 14.16 -5.01
C VAL A 140 -13.80 14.95 -4.38
N ARG A 141 -13.86 16.26 -4.62
CA ARG A 141 -14.92 17.12 -4.07
C ARG A 141 -16.31 16.68 -4.52
N TYR A 142 -16.47 16.38 -5.82
CA TYR A 142 -17.73 15.94 -6.38
C TYR A 142 -18.14 14.59 -5.84
N LEU A 143 -17.25 13.60 -5.92
CA LEU A 143 -17.56 12.23 -5.53
C LEU A 143 -17.82 12.09 -4.02
N SER A 144 -17.14 12.91 -3.19
CA SER A 144 -17.28 12.89 -1.74
C SER A 144 -18.66 13.31 -1.24
N ARG A 145 -19.43 14.06 -2.04
CA ARG A 145 -20.84 14.36 -1.71
C ARG A 145 -21.64 13.08 -1.49
N PHE A 146 -21.39 12.08 -2.33
CA PHE A 146 -22.09 10.81 -2.32
C PHE A 146 -21.63 9.85 -1.21
N LEU A 147 -20.63 10.21 -0.41
CA LEU A 147 -20.35 9.49 0.84
C LEU A 147 -21.58 9.51 1.77
N THR A 148 -22.40 10.55 1.70
CA THR A 148 -23.63 10.69 2.51
C THR A 148 -24.89 10.93 1.68
N GLU A 149 -24.78 11.59 0.52
CA GLU A 149 -25.88 11.72 -0.42
C GLU A 149 -26.17 10.38 -1.12
N LYS A 150 -27.45 10.01 -1.22
CA LYS A 150 -27.86 8.76 -1.86
C LYS A 150 -28.15 8.98 -3.34
N VAL A 151 -27.67 8.07 -4.17
CA VAL A 151 -28.06 7.92 -5.57
C VAL A 151 -28.67 6.53 -5.74
N ASP A 152 -29.91 6.47 -6.26
CA ASP A 152 -30.66 5.22 -6.38
C ASP A 152 -30.77 4.44 -5.04
N GLY A 153 -30.93 5.19 -3.94
CA GLY A 153 -31.04 4.65 -2.59
C GLY A 153 -29.73 4.24 -1.91
N LYS A 154 -28.58 4.33 -2.60
CA LYS A 154 -27.26 3.94 -2.09
C LYS A 154 -26.30 5.12 -1.98
N THR A 155 -25.53 5.16 -0.90
CA THR A 155 -24.34 6.01 -0.76
C THR A 155 -23.14 5.37 -1.45
N LEU A 156 -22.05 6.12 -1.61
CA LEU A 156 -20.79 5.61 -2.09
C LEU A 156 -20.18 4.57 -1.13
N TYR A 157 -20.42 4.69 0.19
CA TYR A 157 -20.06 3.62 1.13
C TYR A 157 -20.81 2.33 0.83
N ASP A 158 -22.12 2.41 0.54
CA ASP A 158 -22.91 1.23 0.19
C ASP A 158 -22.43 0.59 -1.11
N LEU A 159 -22.03 1.40 -2.10
CA LEU A 159 -21.46 0.91 -3.36
C LEU A 159 -20.11 0.23 -3.16
N ALA A 160 -19.27 0.75 -2.26
CA ALA A 160 -17.98 0.17 -1.91
C ALA A 160 -18.08 -1.06 -1.00
N GLY A 161 -19.30 -1.40 -0.53
CA GLY A 161 -19.48 -2.40 0.53
C GLY A 161 -18.81 -2.00 1.85
N ALA A 162 -18.55 -0.71 2.06
CA ALA A 162 -17.96 -0.19 3.29
C ALA A 162 -19.04 0.01 4.37
N ALA A 163 -18.64 -0.03 5.63
CA ALA A 163 -19.54 0.18 6.76
C ALA A 163 -18.88 1.04 7.83
N ASN A 164 -19.68 1.68 8.68
CA ASN A 164 -19.17 2.30 9.90
C ASN A 164 -18.50 1.24 10.79
N GLY A 165 -17.31 1.54 11.26
CA GLY A 165 -16.55 0.70 12.16
C GLY A 165 -16.68 1.09 13.64
N PRO A 166 -15.87 0.47 14.52
CA PRO A 166 -15.86 0.77 15.94
C PRO A 166 -15.37 2.19 16.24
N THR A 167 -15.96 2.81 17.24
CA THR A 167 -15.53 4.07 17.86
C THR A 167 -15.33 3.85 19.35
N GLY A 168 -14.51 4.67 20.00
CA GLY A 168 -14.24 4.54 21.43
C GLY A 168 -12.76 4.67 21.75
N THR A 169 -12.34 4.17 22.90
CA THR A 169 -10.94 4.23 23.31
C THR A 169 -10.20 2.96 22.90
N ILE A 170 -9.02 3.11 22.31
CA ILE A 170 -8.11 2.00 22.02
C ILE A 170 -7.46 1.57 23.32
N SER A 171 -7.80 0.38 23.82
CA SER A 171 -7.22 -0.17 25.04
C SER A 171 -5.91 -0.92 24.81
N ASP A 172 -5.70 -1.44 23.59
CA ASP A 172 -4.52 -2.24 23.25
C ASP A 172 -4.29 -2.26 21.73
N VAL A 173 -3.03 -2.40 21.32
CA VAL A 173 -2.61 -2.58 19.92
C VAL A 173 -1.55 -3.66 19.86
N LYS A 174 -1.81 -4.70 19.07
CA LYS A 174 -0.92 -5.84 18.88
C LYS A 174 -0.60 -6.03 17.41
N ILE A 175 0.58 -6.59 17.16
CA ILE A 175 0.97 -7.09 15.84
C ILE A 175 0.89 -8.61 15.92
N ILE A 176 0.05 -9.21 15.08
CA ILE A 176 0.00 -10.66 14.90
C ILE A 176 0.70 -11.01 13.59
N LYS A 177 1.42 -12.13 13.60
CA LYS A 177 2.02 -12.69 12.38
C LYS A 177 1.03 -13.68 11.78
N GLU A 178 0.37 -13.29 10.70
CA GLU A 178 -0.55 -14.16 9.97
C GLU A 178 0.04 -14.40 8.57
N GLY A 179 0.70 -15.56 8.39
CA GLY A 179 1.41 -15.86 7.15
C GLY A 179 2.76 -15.13 7.02
N THR A 180 2.98 -14.46 5.88
CA THR A 180 4.22 -13.73 5.56
C THR A 180 4.18 -12.24 5.93
N GLU A 181 3.04 -11.75 6.43
CA GLU A 181 2.81 -10.33 6.69
C GLU A 181 2.45 -10.08 8.17
N ASP A 182 2.90 -8.94 8.67
CA ASP A 182 2.53 -8.45 9.99
C ASP A 182 1.16 -7.76 9.89
N GLN A 183 0.19 -8.17 10.71
CA GLN A 183 -1.15 -7.58 10.75
C GLN A 183 -1.38 -6.90 12.10
N TYR A 184 -1.82 -5.64 12.06
CA TYR A 184 -2.25 -4.94 13.27
C TYR A 184 -3.63 -5.43 13.72
N VAL A 185 -3.76 -5.65 15.03
CA VAL A 185 -5.04 -5.88 15.71
C VAL A 185 -5.17 -4.83 16.80
N ILE A 186 -6.25 -4.05 16.74
CA ILE A 186 -6.57 -3.04 17.76
C ILE A 186 -7.73 -3.51 18.62
N THR A 187 -7.69 -3.20 19.90
CA THR A 187 -8.79 -3.44 20.83
C THR A 187 -9.50 -2.12 21.11
N ILE A 188 -10.77 -2.00 20.70
CA ILE A 188 -11.63 -0.85 20.98
C ILE A 188 -12.83 -1.36 21.80
N GLU A 189 -13.08 -0.76 22.96
CA GLU A 189 -14.17 -1.14 23.87
C GLU A 189 -14.20 -2.66 24.18
N GLY A 190 -13.02 -3.27 24.33
CA GLY A 190 -12.87 -4.70 24.64
C GLY A 190 -13.03 -5.66 23.46
N MET A 191 -13.30 -5.15 22.24
CA MET A 191 -13.38 -5.97 21.03
C MET A 191 -12.15 -5.81 20.15
N ASN A 192 -11.67 -6.92 19.58
CA ASN A 192 -10.50 -6.96 18.71
C ASN A 192 -10.90 -6.78 17.24
N TYR A 193 -10.20 -5.91 16.54
CA TYR A 193 -10.40 -5.62 15.13
C TYR A 193 -9.09 -5.72 14.36
N LYS A 194 -9.08 -6.51 13.29
CA LYS A 194 -7.98 -6.54 12.33
C LYS A 194 -7.95 -5.23 11.55
N ILE A 195 -6.76 -4.68 11.32
CA ILE A 195 -6.53 -3.55 10.42
C ILE A 195 -6.14 -4.09 9.04
N ASN A 196 -6.66 -3.46 8.00
CA ASN A 196 -6.24 -3.73 6.63
C ASN A 196 -4.71 -3.54 6.49
N PRO A 197 -3.95 -4.41 5.80
CA PRO A 197 -2.52 -4.23 5.56
C PRO A 197 -2.17 -2.90 4.88
N HIS A 198 -3.11 -2.34 4.10
CA HIS A 198 -3.05 -1.02 3.50
C HIS A 198 -4.01 -0.03 4.19
N GLY A 199 -4.20 -0.17 5.51
CA GLY A 199 -5.05 0.69 6.31
C GLY A 199 -4.61 2.15 6.24
N LYS A 200 -5.54 3.05 6.50
CA LYS A 200 -5.27 4.49 6.59
C LYS A 200 -5.64 5.02 7.97
N VAL A 201 -5.01 6.11 8.36
CA VAL A 201 -5.37 6.88 9.54
C VAL A 201 -5.53 8.36 9.20
N LEU A 202 -6.38 9.06 9.95
CA LEU A 202 -6.50 10.51 9.92
C LEU A 202 -6.21 11.08 11.31
N TYR A 203 -5.46 12.18 11.34
CA TYR A 203 -5.10 12.91 12.57
C TYR A 203 -4.32 12.07 13.59
N GLY A 204 -3.50 11.15 13.10
CA GLY A 204 -2.64 10.33 13.95
C GLY A 204 -1.42 9.77 13.22
N PRO A 205 -0.44 9.26 13.98
CA PRO A 205 0.77 8.64 13.44
C PRO A 205 0.45 7.33 12.73
N VAL A 206 1.24 6.99 11.71
CA VAL A 206 1.12 5.68 11.02
C VAL A 206 1.60 4.51 11.88
N ASP A 207 2.41 4.77 12.91
CA ASP A 207 2.75 3.78 13.93
C ASP A 207 1.57 3.56 14.88
N LEU A 208 0.80 2.50 14.62
CA LEU A 208 -0.39 2.16 15.41
C LEU A 208 -0.06 1.75 16.85
N GLN A 209 1.16 1.32 17.17
CA GLN A 209 1.51 0.93 18.56
C GLN A 209 1.43 2.12 19.52
N SER A 210 1.60 3.35 19.01
CA SER A 210 1.48 4.59 19.78
C SER A 210 0.03 5.01 20.10
N TRP A 211 -0.97 4.28 19.59
CA TRP A 211 -2.39 4.64 19.73
C TRP A 211 -3.05 4.14 21.02
N GLY A 212 -2.33 3.43 21.89
CA GLY A 212 -2.84 3.01 23.19
C GLY A 212 -3.38 4.20 24.02
N GLY A 213 -4.62 4.08 24.50
CA GLY A 213 -5.32 5.12 25.27
C GLY A 213 -5.89 6.26 24.44
N LYS A 214 -5.80 6.20 23.10
CA LYS A 214 -6.33 7.24 22.20
C LYS A 214 -7.77 6.95 21.80
N LYS A 215 -8.52 8.00 21.50
CA LYS A 215 -9.92 7.94 21.10
C LYS A 215 -10.07 7.91 19.58
N VAL A 216 -10.88 6.97 19.10
CA VAL A 216 -11.35 6.87 17.73
C VAL A 216 -12.71 7.56 17.64
N ASP A 217 -12.77 8.66 16.90
CA ASP A 217 -14.01 9.41 16.65
C ASP A 217 -14.84 8.77 15.53
N HIS A 218 -14.16 8.22 14.52
CA HIS A 218 -14.80 7.52 13.40
C HIS A 218 -13.87 6.43 12.87
N SER A 219 -14.44 5.36 12.32
CA SER A 219 -13.68 4.37 11.57
C SER A 219 -14.55 3.75 10.47
N ILE A 220 -13.89 3.18 9.47
CA ILE A 220 -14.54 2.54 8.32
C ILE A 220 -14.08 1.08 8.25
N LEU A 221 -15.04 0.16 8.21
CA LEU A 221 -14.81 -1.24 7.87
C LEU A 221 -14.90 -1.43 6.36
N VAL A 222 -13.92 -2.13 5.80
CA VAL A 222 -13.86 -2.54 4.39
C VAL A 222 -13.76 -4.06 4.32
N THR A 223 -14.03 -4.64 3.15
CA THR A 223 -13.80 -6.06 2.92
C THR A 223 -12.37 -6.27 2.43
N HIS A 224 -11.63 -7.19 3.04
CA HIS A 224 -10.31 -7.64 2.61
C HIS A 224 -10.24 -9.15 2.82
N ASP A 225 -9.88 -9.90 1.78
CA ASP A 225 -9.87 -11.37 1.78
C ASP A 225 -11.16 -12.03 2.30
N GLY A 226 -12.30 -11.41 1.99
CA GLY A 226 -13.63 -11.87 2.42
C GLY A 226 -13.99 -11.54 3.88
N GLU A 227 -13.09 -10.94 4.65
CA GLU A 227 -13.31 -10.53 6.04
C GLU A 227 -13.57 -9.01 6.14
N LYS A 228 -14.31 -8.60 7.18
CA LYS A 228 -14.44 -7.18 7.53
C LYS A 228 -13.26 -6.77 8.41
N VAL A 229 -12.48 -5.81 7.92
CA VAL A 229 -11.31 -5.24 8.60
C VAL A 229 -11.43 -3.72 8.64
N ILE A 230 -10.74 -3.07 9.58
CA ILE A 230 -10.70 -1.60 9.62
C ILE A 230 -9.79 -1.10 8.50
N GLY A 231 -10.37 -0.32 7.58
CA GLY A 231 -9.65 0.34 6.49
C GLY A 231 -9.28 1.79 6.79
N LEU A 232 -10.00 2.46 7.70
CA LEU A 232 -9.71 3.83 8.15
C LEU A 232 -9.95 3.97 9.66
N ILE A 233 -9.03 4.64 10.34
CA ILE A 233 -9.21 5.14 11.71
C ILE A 233 -9.10 6.66 11.69
N VAL A 234 -10.07 7.36 12.26
CA VAL A 234 -10.06 8.80 12.44
C VAL A 234 -9.93 9.10 13.93
N SER A 235 -8.79 9.65 14.32
CA SER A 235 -8.55 10.13 15.67
C SER A 235 -9.30 11.45 15.91
N ALA A 236 -9.71 11.71 17.16
CA ALA A 236 -10.08 13.07 17.54
C ALA A 236 -8.89 14.02 17.35
N LYS A 237 -9.14 15.19 16.74
CA LYS A 237 -8.11 16.21 16.47
C LYS A 237 -7.40 16.63 17.76
N GLY A 238 -6.07 16.79 17.69
CA GLY A 238 -5.25 17.28 18.80
C GLY A 238 -4.83 16.22 19.83
N GLN A 239 -5.11 14.93 19.60
CA GLN A 239 -4.65 13.84 20.46
C GLN A 239 -3.16 13.46 20.29
N PHE A 240 -2.57 13.87 19.18
CA PHE A 240 -1.18 13.65 18.81
C PHE A 240 -0.54 14.99 18.48
N ALA A 241 0.74 15.12 18.77
CA ALA A 241 1.52 16.29 18.37
C ALA A 241 1.88 16.20 16.88
N ASP A 242 2.05 17.35 16.22
CA ASP A 242 2.28 17.41 14.77
C ASP A 242 3.54 16.66 14.32
N ASP A 243 4.58 16.64 15.16
CA ASP A 243 5.82 15.91 14.91
C ASP A 243 5.63 14.39 14.90
N GLN A 244 4.62 13.87 15.61
CA GLN A 244 4.27 12.45 15.58
C GLN A 244 3.58 12.06 14.27
N LEU A 245 2.92 13.00 13.59
CA LEU A 245 2.16 12.73 12.36
C LEU A 245 3.06 12.51 11.13
N VAL A 246 4.30 13.00 11.18
CA VAL A 246 5.24 13.05 10.05
C VAL A 246 6.30 11.97 10.16
N ASN A 247 5.99 10.79 10.73
CA ASN A 247 6.97 9.70 10.78
C ASN A 247 7.40 9.31 9.36
N ASP A 248 8.57 9.81 9.01
CA ASP A 248 9.20 9.80 7.70
C ASP A 248 9.62 8.36 7.39
N HIS A 249 9.39 7.91 6.15
CA HIS A 249 9.83 6.60 5.67
C HIS A 249 11.38 6.48 5.56
N SER A 250 12.13 7.38 6.19
CA SER A 250 13.60 7.44 6.17
C SER A 250 14.26 6.66 7.30
N SER A 251 13.78 5.45 7.62
CA SER A 251 14.56 4.51 8.44
C SER A 251 14.89 3.24 7.65
N MET A 252 15.61 3.40 6.55
CA MET A 252 16.60 2.38 6.20
C MET A 252 17.62 2.32 7.35
N GLY A 253 17.76 1.15 7.96
CA GLY A 253 18.55 0.93 9.15
C GLY A 253 19.99 1.42 9.05
N THR A 254 20.30 2.44 9.84
CA THR A 254 21.63 2.60 10.43
C THR A 254 21.44 2.83 11.91
N HIS A 255 21.70 1.79 12.71
CA HIS A 255 21.92 1.92 14.15
C HIS A 255 23.08 2.89 14.38
N SER A 256 22.78 4.14 14.72
CA SER A 256 23.72 5.00 15.43
C SER A 256 23.37 4.96 16.92
N ILE A 257 23.96 3.99 17.61
CA ILE A 257 24.02 4.01 19.08
C ILE A 257 25.10 5.03 19.44
N THR A 258 24.71 6.27 19.69
CA THR A 258 25.54 7.18 20.49
C THR A 258 25.32 6.86 21.97
N SER A 259 26.28 6.17 22.58
CA SER A 259 26.46 6.21 24.02
C SER A 259 27.89 6.66 24.33
N LYS A 260 27.99 7.73 25.12
CA LYS A 260 29.24 8.22 25.71
C LYS A 260 29.62 7.33 26.89
N GLY A 261 30.87 6.86 26.90
CA GLY A 261 31.68 6.66 28.11
C GLY A 261 31.49 5.35 28.87
N GLU A 262 32.33 4.35 28.59
CA GLU A 262 33.35 3.83 29.51
C GLU A 262 34.15 2.70 28.82
N GLU A 263 35.46 2.89 28.70
CA GLU A 263 36.37 1.98 28.00
C GLU A 263 36.59 0.69 28.79
N LYS A 264 36.19 -0.45 28.22
CA LYS A 264 36.77 -1.77 28.50
C LYS A 264 37.09 -2.45 27.17
N PRO A 265 38.27 -3.05 26.99
CA PRO A 265 38.67 -3.64 25.71
C PRO A 265 37.93 -4.97 25.53
N PHE A 266 37.01 -5.03 24.57
CA PHE A 266 36.44 -6.29 24.08
C PHE A 266 37.21 -6.79 22.83
N PRO A 267 37.23 -8.10 22.60
CA PRO A 267 38.15 -8.79 21.72
C PRO A 267 37.70 -8.73 20.25
N PHE A 268 38.70 -8.79 19.37
CA PHE A 268 38.56 -8.94 17.93
C PHE A 268 37.62 -10.11 17.57
N VAL A 269 36.51 -9.81 16.90
CA VAL A 269 35.71 -10.80 16.17
C VAL A 269 36.33 -10.95 14.77
N PRO A 270 36.68 -12.17 14.33
CA PRO A 270 37.43 -12.39 13.10
C PRO A 270 36.55 -12.23 11.84
N MET A 271 37.15 -11.62 10.81
CA MET A 271 36.73 -11.65 9.41
C MET A 271 36.62 -13.10 8.88
N ALA A 272 35.53 -13.80 9.21
CA ALA A 272 35.29 -15.17 8.74
C ALA A 272 34.34 -15.26 7.52
N GLY A 273 33.71 -14.15 7.11
CA GLY A 273 32.75 -14.14 5.98
C GLY A 273 33.40 -14.09 4.59
N GLY A 274 34.55 -13.43 4.44
CA GLY A 274 35.20 -13.25 3.14
C GLY A 274 36.00 -14.46 2.63
N GLY A 275 36.54 -15.27 3.55
CA GLY A 275 37.41 -16.40 3.19
C GLY A 275 36.68 -17.52 2.44
N ILE A 276 35.42 -17.78 2.79
CA ILE A 276 34.64 -18.88 2.22
C ILE A 276 34.33 -18.63 0.74
N VAL A 277 34.02 -17.38 0.38
CA VAL A 277 33.71 -16.99 -1.01
C VAL A 277 34.97 -17.09 -1.88
N VAL A 278 36.11 -16.61 -1.40
CA VAL A 278 37.38 -16.68 -2.14
C VAL A 278 37.85 -18.13 -2.33
N ILE A 279 37.70 -18.98 -1.32
CA ILE A 279 38.05 -20.41 -1.42
C ILE A 279 37.15 -21.14 -2.43
N LEU A 280 35.84 -20.82 -2.46
CA LEU A 280 34.91 -21.39 -3.44
C LEU A 280 35.26 -20.98 -4.88
N PHE A 281 35.59 -19.70 -5.11
CA PHE A 281 36.02 -19.23 -6.43
C PHE A 281 37.35 -19.85 -6.88
N ALA A 282 38.33 -19.94 -5.97
CA ALA A 282 39.62 -20.57 -6.27
C ALA A 282 39.46 -22.07 -6.60
N TRP A 283 38.61 -22.79 -5.87
CA TRP A 283 38.36 -24.21 -6.11
C TRP A 283 37.67 -24.47 -7.45
N ILE A 284 36.67 -23.67 -7.82
CA ILE A 284 36.00 -23.75 -9.13
C ILE A 284 37.00 -23.53 -10.26
N PHE A 285 37.92 -22.56 -10.11
CA PHE A 285 38.92 -22.26 -11.13
C PHE A 285 39.93 -23.41 -11.33
N VAL A 286 40.37 -24.05 -10.24
CA VAL A 286 41.30 -25.19 -10.29
C VAL A 286 40.64 -26.42 -10.92
N VAL A 287 39.39 -26.72 -10.57
CA VAL A 287 38.65 -27.87 -11.13
C VAL A 287 38.40 -27.70 -12.63
N ASN A 288 38.08 -26.48 -13.09
CA ASN A 288 37.89 -26.22 -14.52
C ASN A 288 39.19 -26.34 -15.33
N ARG A 289 40.34 -26.02 -14.73
CA ARG A 289 41.65 -26.14 -15.40
C ARG A 289 42.10 -27.59 -15.56
N SER A 290 41.84 -28.44 -14.56
CA SER A 290 42.15 -29.87 -14.59
C SER A 290 41.36 -30.62 -15.68
N ASN A 291 40.06 -30.31 -15.82
CA ASN A 291 39.21 -30.95 -16.83
C ASN A 291 39.56 -30.56 -18.28
N LYS A 292 40.06 -29.34 -18.51
CA LYS A 292 40.56 -28.93 -19.85
C LYS A 292 41.81 -29.69 -20.28
N LYS A 293 42.67 -30.09 -19.33
CA LYS A 293 43.91 -30.85 -19.63
C LYS A 293 43.58 -32.29 -20.05
N LYS A 294 42.69 -32.96 -19.32
CA LYS A 294 42.21 -34.31 -19.66
C LYS A 294 41.46 -34.39 -21.00
N ARG A 295 40.74 -33.33 -21.39
CA ARG A 295 40.08 -33.25 -22.71
C ARG A 295 41.04 -33.13 -23.88
N LYS A 296 42.25 -32.58 -23.68
CA LYS A 296 43.28 -32.50 -24.73
C LYS A 296 44.01 -33.83 -24.94
N GLU A 297 44.19 -34.63 -23.89
CA GLU A 297 44.82 -35.96 -23.96
C GLU A 297 43.89 -37.03 -24.56
N PHE A 298 42.58 -36.79 -24.63
CA PHE A 298 41.60 -37.69 -25.25
C PHE A 298 41.39 -37.41 -26.76
N LEU A 299 41.96 -36.33 -27.29
CA LEU A 299 41.79 -35.88 -28.69
C LEU A 299 43.10 -35.96 -29.51
N GLN A 300 44.11 -36.67 -29.00
CA GLN A 300 45.32 -37.10 -29.70
C GLN A 300 45.36 -38.62 -29.73
#